data_AF-A0A351A1K7-F1
#
_entry.id   AF-A0A351A1K7-F1
#
_cell.length_a   1.000
_cell.length_b   1.000
_cell.length_c   1.000
_cell.angle_alpha   90.00
_cell.angle_beta   90.00
_cell.angle_gamma   90.00
#
_symmetry.space_group_name_H-M   'P 1'
#
loop_
_entity.id
_entity.type
_entity.pdbx_description
1 polymer ?
#
loop_
_entity_poly.entity_id
_entity_poly.type
_entity_poly.pdbx_seq_one_letter_code
_entity_poly.pdbx_strand_id
1 'polypeptide(L)' 'IMIGSPAIRNLIRENKIAQMYSSIQTGQNVGMQTLDQCLADLVRRNVVSSAEARIRAQNKDNFV' A
#
# COMPACT_ATOMS: atom_id res chain seq x y z
N ILE A 1 -2.50 5.39 0.82
CA ILE A 1 -2.59 6.70 0.14
C ILE A 1 -2.14 6.54 -1.30
N MET A 2 -2.98 6.93 -2.27
CA MET A 2 -2.64 6.98 -3.70
C MET A 2 -2.73 8.44 -4.15
N ILE A 3 -1.71 8.91 -4.89
CA ILE A 3 -1.69 10.27 -5.44
C ILE A 3 -1.94 10.18 -6.95
N GLY A 4 -2.82 11.03 -7.48
CA GLY A 4 -3.20 11.06 -8.90
C GLY A 4 -2.12 11.63 -9.82
N SER A 5 -0.93 11.02 -9.82
CA SER A 5 0.22 11.41 -10.66
C SER A 5 -0.08 11.20 -12.15
N PRO A 6 0.71 11.82 -13.06
CA PRO A 6 0.56 11.59 -14.50
C PRO A 6 0.64 10.11 -14.89
N ALA A 7 1.50 9.33 -14.22
CA ALA A 7 1.62 7.89 -14.43
C ALA A 7 0.34 7.13 -14.04
N ILE A 8 -0.23 7.39 -12.86
CA ILE A 8 -1.50 6.77 -12.43
C ILE A 8 -2.63 7.13 -13.39
N ARG A 9 -2.73 8.40 -13.80
CA ARG A 9 -3.72 8.85 -14.78
C ARG A 9 -3.57 8.15 -16.14
N ASN A 10 -2.33 7.81 -16.52
CA ASN A 10 -2.08 7.03 -17.74
C ASN A 10 -2.54 5.57 -17.57
N LEU A 11 -2.21 4.93 -16.44
CA LEU A 11 -2.66 3.57 -16.15
C LEU A 11 -4.18 3.44 -16.12
N ILE A 12 -4.90 4.45 -15.62
CA ILE A 12 -6.36 4.50 -15.66
C ILE A 12 -6.88 4.53 -17.10
N ARG A 13 -6.31 5.39 -17.97
CA ARG A 13 -6.69 5.51 -19.39
C ARG A 13 -6.44 4.21 -20.16
N GLU A 14 -5.40 3.46 -19.79
CA GLU A 14 -5.02 2.20 -20.43
C GLU A 14 -5.70 0.97 -19.80
N ASN A 15 -6.61 1.16 -18.82
CA ASN A 15 -7.25 0.07 -18.06
C ASN A 15 -6.25 -0.90 -17.39
N LYS A 16 -5.10 -0.38 -16.97
CA LYS A 16 -4.01 -1.13 -16.31
C LYS A 16 -4.08 -1.00 -14.79
N ILE A 17 -5.24 -1.29 -14.22
CA ILE A 17 -5.55 -1.09 -12.79
C ILE A 17 -4.58 -1.89 -11.89
N ALA A 18 -4.25 -3.12 -12.28
CA ALA A 18 -3.33 -3.97 -11.50
C ALA A 18 -1.93 -3.35 -11.32
N GLN A 19 -1.45 -2.59 -12.32
CA GLN A 19 -0.14 -1.93 -12.27
C GLN A 19 -0.12 -0.71 -11.34
N MET A 20 -1.29 -0.19 -10.94
CA MET A 20 -1.36 0.90 -9.97
C MET A 20 -0.85 0.48 -8.59
N TYR A 21 -1.01 -0.79 -8.21
CA TYR A 21 -0.49 -1.28 -6.93
C TYR A 21 1.04 -1.15 -6.85
N SER A 22 1.75 -1.62 -7.88
CA SER A 22 3.21 -1.47 -7.99
C SER A 22 3.63 0.00 -8.01
N SER A 23 2.83 0.87 -8.65
CA SER A 23 3.09 2.31 -8.68
C SER A 23 2.94 2.97 -7.30
N ILE A 24 1.97 2.54 -6.50
CA ILE A 24 1.82 2.99 -5.10
C ILE A 24 3.00 2.50 -4.26
N GLN A 25 3.41 1.24 -4.45
CA GLN A 25 4.50 0.63 -3.69
C GLN A 25 5.84 1.34 -3.89
N THR A 26 6.16 1.74 -5.12
CA THR A 26 7.39 2.48 -5.45
C THR A 26 7.25 4.00 -5.24
N GLY A 27 6.03 4.51 -5.15
CA GLY A 27 5.71 5.94 -4.97
C GLY A 27 5.89 6.48 -3.55
N GLN A 28 6.55 5.76 -2.64
CA GLN A 28 6.76 6.21 -1.26
C GLN A 28 7.46 7.57 -1.18
N ASN A 29 8.42 7.83 -2.05
CA ASN A 29 9.17 9.10 -2.09
C ASN A 29 8.28 10.32 -2.38
N VAL A 30 7.12 10.13 -2.99
CA VAL A 30 6.15 11.19 -3.27
C VAL A 30 4.95 11.13 -2.31
N GLY A 31 5.01 10.32 -1.25
CA GLY A 31 3.96 10.21 -0.23
C GLY A 31 2.88 9.17 -0.53
N MET A 32 3.09 8.28 -1.51
CA MET A 32 2.21 7.13 -1.69
C MET A 32 2.49 6.06 -0.63
N GLN A 33 1.47 5.29 -0.27
CA GLN A 33 1.60 4.25 0.74
C GLN A 33 0.52 3.18 0.52
N THR A 34 0.90 1.91 0.49
CA THR A 34 -0.09 0.81 0.49
C THR A 34 -0.67 0.61 1.89
N LEU A 35 -1.81 -0.09 1.98
CA LEU A 35 -2.39 -0.44 3.27
C LEU A 35 -1.42 -1.32 4.09
N ASP A 36 -0.81 -2.33 3.45
CA ASP A 36 0.11 -3.25 4.12
C ASP A 36 1.36 -2.52 4.65
N GLN A 37 1.89 -1.54 3.92
CA GLN A 37 3.01 -0.70 4.40
C GLN A 37 2.62 0.12 5.63
N CYS A 38 1.40 0.66 5.66
CA CYS A 38 0.89 1.40 6.82
C CYS A 38 0.72 0.48 8.03
N LEU A 39 0.08 -0.68 7.85
CA LEU A 39 -0.10 -1.67 8.89
C LEU A 39 1.25 -2.17 9.45
N ALA A 40 2.23 -2.42 8.58
CA ALA A 40 3.57 -2.82 8.99
C ALA A 40 4.27 -1.75 9.85
N ASP A 41 4.16 -0.47 9.49
CA ASP A 41 4.70 0.62 10.31
C ASP A 41 4.00 0.73 11.68
N LEU A 42 2.67 0.57 11.72
CA LEU A 42 1.90 0.59 12.96
C LEU A 42 2.28 -0.56 13.90
N VAL A 43 2.51 -1.77 13.36
CA VAL A 43 3.00 -2.92 14.14
C VAL A 43 4.42 -2.65 14.64
N ARG A 44 5.32 -2.17 13.77
CA ARG A 44 6.70 -1.82 14.14
C ARG A 44 6.78 -0.78 15.25
N ARG A 45 5.81 0.15 15.28
CA ARG A 45 5.69 1.20 16.30
C ARG A 45 4.92 0.73 17.55
N ASN A 46 4.52 -0.54 17.62
CA ASN A 46 3.69 -1.12 18.67
C ASN A 46 2.36 -0.38 18.90
N VAL A 47 1.83 0.27 17.87
CA VAL A 47 0.52 0.95 17.94
C VAL A 47 -0.63 -0.06 17.78
N VAL A 48 -0.39 -1.14 17.02
CA VAL A 48 -1.33 -2.25 16.83
C VAL A 48 -0.60 -3.58 16.95
N SER A 49 -1.29 -4.64 17.35
CA SER A 49 -0.73 -5.98 17.39
C SER A 49 -0.60 -6.57 15.98
N SER A 50 0.36 -7.48 15.78
CA SER A 50 0.51 -8.19 14.49
C SER A 50 -0.76 -8.97 14.13
N ALA A 51 -1.43 -9.56 15.13
CA ALA A 51 -2.70 -10.26 14.96
C ALA A 51 -3.83 -9.34 14.44
N GLU A 52 -3.97 -8.13 15.01
CA GLU A 52 -4.98 -7.16 14.56
C GLU A 52 -4.66 -6.63 13.16
N ALA A 53 -3.39 -6.36 12.86
CA ALA A 53 -2.96 -5.93 11.54
C ALA A 53 -3.25 -7.00 10.47
N ARG A 54 -3.01 -8.28 10.79
CA ARG A 54 -3.25 -9.42 9.90
C ARG A 54 -4.71 -9.56 9.47
N ILE A 55 -5.67 -9.21 10.34
CA ILE A 55 -7.10 -9.29 10.01
C ILE A 55 -7.46 -8.30 8.88
N ARG A 56 -6.75 -7.17 8.81
CA ARG A 56 -7.02 -6.06 7.89
C ARG A 56 -6.08 -6.00 6.69
N ALA A 57 -4.94 -6.70 6.74
CA ALA A 57 -3.95 -6.73 5.68
C ALA A 57 -4.49 -7.40 4.40
N GLN A 58 -4.07 -6.87 3.25
CA GLN A 58 -4.28 -7.54 1.96
C GLN A 58 -3.35 -8.74 1.83
N ASN A 59 -2.06 -8.56 2.15
CA ASN A 59 -1.11 -9.66 2.25
C ASN A 59 -0.85 -10.04 3.71
N LYS A 60 -1.46 -11.15 4.13
CA LYS A 60 -1.39 -11.67 5.51
C LYS A 60 -0.02 -12.27 5.86
N ASP A 61 0.75 -12.66 4.86
CA ASP A 61 2.07 -13.29 5.05
C ASP A 61 3.10 -12.29 5.59
N ASN A 62 2.84 -10.99 5.42
CA ASN A 62 3.67 -9.91 5.98
C ASN A 62 3.56 -9.79 7.51
N PHE A 63 2.61 -10.50 8.15
CA PHE A 63 2.27 -10.38 9.57
C PHE A 63 2.21 -11.76 10.25
N VAL A 64 3.18 -12.63 9.92
CA VAL A 64 3.36 -13.96 10.52
C VAL A 64 4.26 -13.87 11.75
#